data_AF-A0A564YQS8-F1
#
_entry.id   AF-A0A564YQS8-F1
#
_cell.length_a   1.000
_cell.length_b   1.000
_cell.length_c   1.000
_cell.angle_alpha   90.00
_cell.angle_beta   90.00
_cell.angle_gamma   90.00
#
_symmetry.space_group_name_H-M   'P 1'
#
loop_
_entity.id
_entity.type
_entity.pdbx_description
1 polymer ?
#
loop_
_entity_poly.entity_id
_entity_poly.type
_entity_poly.pdbx_seq_one_letter_code
_entity_poly.pdbx_strand_id
1 'polypeptide(L)'
;RYSSGICLTEQLKVLYLFLSAASSQNYLNEFLENGGFLCLQELCVLPNAKEIDKYWALRVLSCIANGGTGFKETICECYGIRSVAQCMATSCSEQTQAAARDLLEQLAEGNPRFRDHVYKALVAVLLCDSPKAQQFALQSIRILQTGNPVANRALIDLICRILESLYFPVQAAALELLRTLMSCDIADDILKALVELLHPQREIELSKLFKQSANVLLEGSSSIISSDEEREDELFSIAGGHRHEISIRDDEIKGTEQDREDTMTANTAFTENSQLMVAQPTQSIHSSVTYQPGNVGAKTVTSHQRPRRKGKYGSSSGQRASEKEQEASDPDDQVMVPPIPVFVQQASAARCIAVLIEDSVDVTKRLLKFGALSGLLYAMGNLEYSDSQRQASRAVKILSMKYPQISSIVEEVMGRVLFDEFYNKTDQFYLYMTPLQADLLVSSKTKFAGIDEINLEG
;
A
#
# COMPACT_ATOMS: atom_id res chain seq x y z
N ARG A 1 28.77 28.95 -8.83
CA ARG A 1 27.48 28.74 -9.52
C ARG A 1 27.55 27.44 -10.31
N TYR A 2 27.05 26.33 -9.74
CA TYR A 2 27.02 25.01 -10.38
C TYR A 2 25.68 24.71 -11.07
N SER A 3 24.70 25.62 -11.01
CA SER A 3 23.28 25.34 -11.23
C SER A 3 22.82 25.23 -12.69
N SER A 4 23.69 25.35 -13.69
CA SER A 4 23.29 25.22 -15.11
C SER A 4 24.44 24.82 -16.05
N GLY A 5 25.44 24.10 -15.55
CA GLY A 5 26.63 23.73 -16.32
C GLY A 5 26.40 22.52 -17.24
N ILE A 6 27.03 22.53 -18.41
CA ILE A 6 27.25 21.33 -19.21
C ILE A 6 28.07 20.36 -18.34
N CYS A 7 27.61 19.12 -18.15
CA CYS A 7 28.25 18.07 -17.35
C CYS A 7 28.20 18.20 -15.80
N LEU A 8 27.11 18.73 -15.22
CA LEU A 8 26.93 18.78 -13.76
C LEU A 8 27.04 17.39 -13.08
N THR A 9 26.46 16.35 -13.70
CA THR A 9 26.53 14.98 -13.16
C THR A 9 27.98 14.50 -13.02
N GLU A 10 28.81 14.72 -14.03
CA GLU A 10 30.23 14.37 -14.02
C GLU A 10 30.99 15.14 -12.94
N GLN A 11 30.69 16.43 -12.78
CA GLN A 11 31.29 17.26 -11.73
C GLN A 11 30.97 16.74 -10.33
N LEU A 12 29.71 16.37 -10.07
CA LEU A 12 29.29 15.82 -8.78
C LEU A 12 29.91 14.44 -8.50
N LYS A 13 30.07 13.60 -9.52
CA LYS A 13 30.79 12.32 -9.41
C LYS A 13 32.25 12.51 -9.03
N VAL A 14 32.94 13.43 -9.70
CA VAL A 14 34.34 13.74 -9.40
C VAL A 14 34.47 14.31 -7.98
N LEU A 15 33.55 15.21 -7.59
CA LEU A 15 33.52 15.77 -6.24
C LEU A 15 33.30 14.67 -5.18
N TYR A 16 32.37 13.75 -5.42
CA TYR A 16 32.16 12.59 -4.54
C TYR A 16 33.43 11.75 -4.40
N LEU A 17 34.06 11.39 -5.53
CA LEU A 17 35.28 10.58 -5.51
C LEU A 17 36.39 11.27 -4.71
N PHE A 18 36.57 12.58 -4.91
CA PHE A 18 37.60 13.37 -4.26
C PHE A 18 37.35 13.51 -2.75
N LEU A 19 36.12 13.83 -2.33
CA LEU A 19 35.78 14.01 -0.92
C LEU A 19 35.67 12.70 -0.16
N SER A 20 35.41 11.57 -0.83
CA SER A 20 35.39 10.23 -0.22
C SER A 20 36.78 9.64 0.07
N ALA A 21 37.86 10.26 -0.43
CA ALA A 21 39.21 9.75 -0.24
C ALA A 21 39.69 9.89 1.22
N ALA A 22 40.54 8.95 1.68
CA ALA A 22 40.96 8.83 3.08
C ALA A 22 41.70 10.05 3.68
N SER A 23 42.21 10.97 2.85
CA SER A 23 42.93 12.17 3.27
C SER A 23 42.20 13.47 2.93
N SER A 24 40.85 13.44 2.83
CA SER A 24 40.07 14.56 2.31
C SER A 24 39.71 15.66 3.32
N GLN A 25 40.11 15.54 4.60
CA GLN A 25 39.65 16.43 5.67
C GLN A 25 39.90 17.93 5.41
N ASN A 26 41.08 18.29 4.89
CA ASN A 26 41.38 19.69 4.54
C ASN A 26 40.48 20.19 3.40
N TYR A 27 40.18 19.33 2.42
CA TYR A 27 39.28 19.67 1.32
C TYR A 27 37.82 19.74 1.75
N LEU A 28 37.42 18.91 2.72
CA LEU A 28 36.10 19.01 3.34
C LEU A 28 35.93 20.37 4.01
N ASN A 29 36.91 20.80 4.81
CA ASN A 29 36.89 22.14 5.43
C ASN A 29 36.81 23.26 4.39
N GLU A 30 37.68 23.25 3.38
CA GLU A 30 37.66 24.25 2.31
C GLU A 30 36.32 24.25 1.54
N PHE A 31 35.75 23.06 1.28
CA PHE A 31 34.45 22.95 0.63
C PHE A 31 33.32 23.52 1.48
N LEU A 32 33.38 23.37 2.80
CA LEU A 32 32.43 24.00 3.71
C LEU A 32 32.63 25.52 3.81
N GLU A 33 33.85 26.00 3.96
CA GLU A 33 34.16 27.43 4.05
C GLU A 33 33.68 28.19 2.81
N ASN A 34 33.77 27.57 1.64
CA ASN A 34 33.27 28.12 0.38
C ASN A 34 31.75 27.94 0.18
N GLY A 35 31.03 27.36 1.15
CA GLY A 35 29.58 27.17 1.09
C GLY A 35 29.12 26.14 0.05
N GLY A 36 30.00 25.21 -0.35
CA GLY A 36 29.70 24.21 -1.38
C GLY A 36 28.50 23.33 -1.02
N PHE A 37 28.35 22.99 0.25
CA PHE A 37 27.21 22.21 0.76
C PHE A 37 25.86 22.92 0.62
N LEU A 38 25.82 24.26 0.66
CA LEU A 38 24.58 25.04 0.45
C LEU A 38 24.10 24.89 -1.00
N CYS A 39 25.02 24.92 -1.96
CA CYS A 39 24.69 24.69 -3.37
C CYS A 39 24.14 23.28 -3.60
N LEU A 40 24.66 22.27 -2.89
CA LEU A 40 24.16 20.90 -2.96
C LEU A 40 22.75 20.79 -2.34
N GLN A 41 22.53 21.44 -1.19
CA GLN A 41 21.21 21.48 -0.54
C GLN A 41 20.16 22.15 -1.43
N GLU A 42 20.51 23.25 -2.09
CA GLU A 42 19.63 23.93 -3.05
C GLU A 42 19.32 23.02 -4.26
N LEU A 43 20.34 22.33 -4.79
CA LEU A 43 20.17 21.39 -5.90
C LEU A 43 19.21 20.24 -5.54
N CYS A 44 19.24 19.73 -4.30
CA CYS A 44 18.35 18.66 -3.84
C CYS A 44 16.86 19.05 -3.91
N VAL A 45 16.52 20.33 -3.72
CA VAL A 45 15.13 20.81 -3.70
C VAL A 45 14.72 21.55 -4.98
N LEU A 46 15.63 21.65 -5.96
CA LEU A 46 15.34 22.34 -7.21
C LEU A 46 14.32 21.53 -8.04
N PRO A 47 13.13 22.09 -8.37
CA PRO A 47 12.03 21.33 -8.99
C PRO A 47 12.41 20.67 -10.31
N ASN A 48 13.18 21.38 -11.14
CA ASN A 48 13.54 20.95 -12.49
C ASN A 48 14.95 20.34 -12.58
N ALA A 49 15.59 20.03 -11.44
CA ALA A 49 16.88 19.34 -11.46
C ALA A 49 16.71 17.87 -11.89
N LYS A 50 17.70 17.35 -12.63
CA LYS A 50 17.73 15.93 -13.00
C LYS A 50 17.85 15.08 -11.74
N GLU A 51 17.11 13.97 -11.70
CA GLU A 51 17.14 13.05 -10.57
C GLU A 51 18.54 12.50 -10.27
N ILE A 52 19.33 12.25 -11.31
CA ILE A 52 20.72 11.80 -11.14
C ILE A 52 21.61 12.86 -10.47
N ASP A 53 21.36 14.15 -10.72
CA ASP A 53 22.10 15.25 -10.10
C ASP A 53 21.73 15.39 -8.63
N LYS A 54 20.43 15.30 -8.29
CA LYS A 54 19.95 15.25 -6.90
C LYS A 54 20.57 14.08 -6.14
N TYR A 55 20.58 12.89 -6.75
CA TYR A 55 21.21 11.70 -6.19
C TYR A 55 22.69 11.95 -5.87
N TRP A 56 23.50 12.43 -6.83
CA TRP A 56 24.92 12.67 -6.57
C TRP A 56 25.15 13.81 -5.57
N ALA A 57 24.30 14.83 -5.54
CA ALA A 57 24.35 15.87 -4.52
C ALA A 57 24.17 15.30 -3.10
N LEU A 58 23.20 14.41 -2.91
CA LEU A 58 22.98 13.69 -1.65
C LEU A 58 24.18 12.80 -1.29
N ARG A 59 24.78 12.11 -2.27
CA ARG A 59 25.99 11.29 -2.06
C ARG A 59 27.18 12.14 -1.60
N VAL A 60 27.36 13.33 -2.17
CA VAL A 60 28.42 14.26 -1.75
C VAL A 60 28.13 14.79 -0.33
N LEU A 61 26.89 15.19 -0.04
CA LEU A 61 26.49 15.61 1.32
C LEU A 61 26.71 14.50 2.35
N SER A 62 26.50 13.24 1.97
CA SER A 62 26.80 12.06 2.80
C SER A 62 28.30 11.93 3.09
N CYS A 63 29.19 12.15 2.11
CA CYS A 63 30.63 12.21 2.37
C CYS A 63 30.98 13.28 3.40
N ILE A 64 30.35 14.46 3.30
CA ILE A 64 30.57 15.56 4.23
C ILE A 64 30.07 15.21 5.63
N ALA A 65 28.86 14.67 5.76
CA ALA A 65 28.29 14.24 7.04
C ALA A 65 29.14 13.17 7.72
N ASN A 66 29.77 12.28 6.94
CA ASN A 66 30.69 11.25 7.44
C ASN A 66 32.07 11.79 7.86
N GLY A 67 32.39 13.05 7.55
CA GLY A 67 33.64 13.68 7.97
C GLY A 67 33.76 13.87 9.49
N GLY A 68 32.63 13.86 10.22
CA GLY A 68 32.57 14.02 11.67
C GLY A 68 31.37 14.84 12.15
N THR A 69 31.11 14.84 13.45
CA THR A 69 29.92 15.51 14.04
C THR A 69 29.85 17.00 13.73
N GLY A 70 30.98 17.72 13.71
CA GLY A 70 31.01 19.14 13.35
C GLY A 70 30.44 19.41 11.95
N PHE A 71 30.77 18.58 10.96
CA PHE A 71 30.22 18.70 9.61
C PHE A 71 28.72 18.40 9.56
N LYS A 72 28.26 17.38 10.30
CA LYS A 72 26.83 17.08 10.44
C LYS A 72 26.08 18.27 11.00
N GLU A 73 26.59 18.87 12.07
CA GLU A 73 25.98 20.03 12.73
C GLU A 73 25.91 21.23 11.78
N THR A 74 26.98 21.55 11.04
CA THR A 74 26.96 22.65 10.06
C THR A 74 25.92 22.43 8.97
N ILE A 75 25.80 21.20 8.44
CA ILE A 75 24.75 20.87 7.47
C ILE A 75 23.36 21.12 8.08
N CYS A 76 23.14 20.70 9.32
CA CYS A 76 21.86 20.82 10.00
C CYS A 76 21.50 22.28 10.34
N GLU A 77 22.45 23.07 10.82
CA GLU A 77 22.27 24.50 11.14
C GLU A 77 21.85 25.32 9.91
N CYS A 78 22.35 24.92 8.73
CA CYS A 78 21.99 25.55 7.46
C CYS A 78 20.78 24.89 6.78
N TYR A 79 19.79 24.42 7.56
CA TYR A 79 18.55 23.82 7.05
C TYR A 79 18.70 22.55 6.21
N GLY A 80 19.85 21.85 6.28
CA GLY A 80 20.12 20.65 5.49
C GLY A 80 19.11 19.53 5.74
N ILE A 81 18.64 19.35 6.98
CA ILE A 81 17.60 18.37 7.31
C ILE A 81 16.33 18.63 6.48
N ARG A 82 15.89 19.89 6.41
CA ARG A 82 14.69 20.29 5.65
C ARG A 82 14.90 20.00 4.17
N SER A 83 16.02 20.42 3.60
CA SER A 83 16.31 20.23 2.18
C SER A 83 16.36 18.76 1.78
N VAL A 84 16.99 17.92 2.60
CA VAL A 84 17.08 16.47 2.35
C VAL A 84 15.73 15.78 2.52
N ALA A 85 14.97 16.12 3.57
CA ALA A 85 13.62 15.56 3.78
C ALA A 85 12.65 15.97 2.65
N GLN A 86 12.71 17.22 2.19
CA GLN A 86 11.93 17.69 1.05
C GLN A 86 12.34 16.99 -0.25
N CYS A 87 13.65 16.77 -0.46
CA CYS A 87 14.14 15.99 -1.59
C CYS A 87 13.57 14.56 -1.57
N MET A 88 13.56 13.90 -0.40
CA MET A 88 12.94 12.58 -0.24
C MET A 88 11.44 12.59 -0.55
N ALA A 89 10.71 13.59 -0.07
CA ALA A 89 9.26 13.69 -0.26
C ALA A 89 8.84 13.97 -1.71
N THR A 90 9.64 14.74 -2.44
CA THR A 90 9.29 15.25 -3.79
C THR A 90 9.96 14.50 -4.94
N SER A 91 11.01 13.71 -4.67
CA SER A 91 11.72 12.94 -5.69
C SER A 91 10.84 11.86 -6.30
N CYS A 92 10.93 11.68 -7.62
CA CYS A 92 10.30 10.56 -8.33
C CYS A 92 11.22 9.33 -8.48
N SER A 93 12.51 9.44 -8.12
CA SER A 93 13.47 8.34 -8.16
C SER A 93 13.60 7.66 -6.81
N GLU A 94 13.32 6.35 -6.74
CA GLU A 94 13.52 5.57 -5.52
C GLU A 94 14.99 5.57 -5.06
N GLN A 95 15.93 5.62 -6.00
CA GLN A 95 17.36 5.68 -5.71
C GLN A 95 17.73 7.00 -5.02
N THR A 96 17.18 8.12 -5.49
CA THR A 96 17.36 9.43 -4.87
C THR A 96 16.71 9.48 -3.49
N GLN A 97 15.50 8.93 -3.35
CA GLN A 97 14.80 8.83 -2.06
C GLN A 97 15.59 7.99 -1.05
N ALA A 98 16.16 6.86 -1.46
CA ALA A 98 17.00 6.02 -0.61
C ALA A 98 18.27 6.76 -0.16
N ALA A 99 18.94 7.48 -1.07
CA ALA A 99 20.11 8.29 -0.71
C ALA A 99 19.76 9.41 0.28
N ALA A 100 18.58 10.02 0.16
CA ALA A 100 18.09 11.03 1.08
C ALA A 100 17.79 10.45 2.47
N ARG A 101 17.14 9.27 2.52
CA ARG A 101 16.92 8.51 3.76
C ARG A 101 18.24 8.21 4.47
N ASP A 102 19.20 7.64 3.75
CA ASP A 102 20.52 7.27 4.30
C ASP A 102 21.25 8.50 4.87
N LEU A 103 21.17 9.64 4.19
CA LEU A 103 21.75 10.90 4.68
C LEU A 103 21.03 11.42 5.94
N LEU A 104 19.69 11.35 6.02
CA LEU A 104 18.96 11.74 7.23
C LEU A 104 19.37 10.88 8.43
N GLU A 105 19.47 9.56 8.25
CA GLU A 105 19.93 8.65 9.30
C GLU A 105 21.37 8.98 9.74
N GLN A 106 22.28 9.23 8.79
CA GLN A 106 23.64 9.66 9.09
C GLN A 106 23.69 10.99 9.87
N LEU A 107 22.82 11.96 9.53
CA LEU A 107 22.76 13.24 10.24
C LEU A 107 22.28 13.08 11.69
N ALA A 108 21.48 12.05 11.99
CA ALA A 108 21.02 11.74 13.34
C ALA A 108 21.99 10.85 14.14
N GLU A 109 22.72 9.97 13.46
CA GLU A 109 23.64 9.02 14.10
C GLU A 109 24.82 9.75 14.77
N GLY A 110 25.05 9.46 16.06
CA GLY A 110 26.10 10.12 16.84
C GLY A 110 25.92 11.64 17.00
N ASN A 111 24.73 12.17 16.73
CA ASN A 111 24.42 13.60 16.75
C ASN A 111 23.15 13.91 17.58
N PRO A 112 23.24 13.88 18.93
CA PRO A 112 22.08 14.11 19.81
C PRO A 112 21.41 15.48 19.62
N ARG A 113 22.19 16.51 19.26
CA ARG A 113 21.72 17.89 19.09
C ARG A 113 20.65 18.01 18.00
N PHE A 114 20.80 17.25 16.91
CA PHE A 114 19.90 17.31 15.76
C PHE A 114 19.03 16.06 15.55
N ARG A 115 19.22 15.01 16.36
CA ARG A 115 18.43 13.77 16.25
C ARG A 115 16.92 14.00 16.26
N ASP A 116 16.41 14.85 17.17
CA ASP A 116 14.98 15.17 17.26
C ASP A 116 14.47 15.97 16.04
N HIS A 117 15.32 16.85 15.49
CA HIS A 117 14.99 17.60 14.27
C HIS A 117 14.88 16.68 13.05
N VAL A 118 15.78 15.70 12.92
CA VAL A 118 15.70 14.66 11.89
C VAL A 118 14.43 13.82 12.07
N TYR A 119 14.16 13.39 13.30
CA TYR A 119 12.95 12.62 13.62
C TYR A 119 11.67 13.37 13.21
N LYS A 120 11.54 14.65 13.60
CA LYS A 120 10.40 15.50 13.20
C LYS A 120 10.29 15.69 11.69
N ALA A 121 11.43 15.83 10.99
CA ALA A 121 11.45 15.94 9.54
C ALA A 121 10.97 14.65 8.86
N LEU A 122 11.38 13.47 9.35
CA LEU A 122 10.89 12.19 8.85
C LEU A 122 9.38 12.03 9.08
N VAL A 123 8.87 12.44 10.25
CA VAL A 123 7.42 12.45 10.53
C VAL A 123 6.68 13.34 9.52
N ALA A 124 7.25 14.49 9.15
CA ALA A 124 6.67 15.36 8.13
C ALA A 124 6.66 14.74 6.73
N VAL A 125 7.63 13.88 6.39
CA VAL A 125 7.65 13.16 5.10
C VAL A 125 6.48 12.18 4.97
N LEU A 126 5.92 11.68 6.08
CA LEU A 126 4.73 10.81 6.05
C LEU A 126 3.48 11.50 5.45
N LEU A 127 3.49 12.82 5.29
CA LEU A 127 2.41 13.58 4.65
C LEU A 127 2.49 13.62 3.12
N CYS A 128 3.58 13.13 2.51
CA CYS A 128 3.72 13.15 1.05
C CYS A 128 2.92 12.05 0.37
N ASP A 129 2.74 12.16 -0.95
CA ASP A 129 1.96 11.20 -1.74
C ASP A 129 2.77 9.97 -2.20
N SER A 130 4.09 9.97 -2.03
CA SER A 130 4.95 8.86 -2.48
C SER A 130 4.95 7.71 -1.46
N PRO A 131 4.36 6.53 -1.76
CA PRO A 131 4.34 5.41 -0.82
C PRO A 131 5.75 4.90 -0.48
N LYS A 132 6.68 5.04 -1.42
CA LYS A 132 8.07 4.65 -1.22
C LYS A 132 8.79 5.59 -0.25
N ALA A 133 8.61 6.90 -0.38
CA ALA A 133 9.17 7.86 0.56
C ALA A 133 8.56 7.69 1.97
N GLN A 134 7.25 7.46 2.07
CA GLN A 134 6.58 7.11 3.32
C GLN A 134 7.17 5.83 3.94
N GLN A 135 7.39 4.77 3.13
CA GLN A 135 8.01 3.53 3.59
C GLN A 135 9.40 3.77 4.19
N PHE A 136 10.25 4.52 3.48
CA PHE A 136 11.59 4.87 3.97
C PHE A 136 11.52 5.70 5.25
N ALA A 137 10.62 6.69 5.32
CA ALA A 137 10.43 7.50 6.52
C ALA A 137 10.00 6.65 7.73
N LEU A 138 9.03 5.74 7.57
CA LEU A 138 8.59 4.83 8.63
C LEU A 138 9.73 3.96 9.18
N GLN A 139 10.56 3.41 8.28
CA GLN A 139 11.72 2.60 8.67
C GLN A 139 12.73 3.40 9.48
N SER A 140 13.06 4.62 9.04
CA SER A 140 13.99 5.49 9.76
C SER A 140 13.42 5.99 11.10
N ILE A 141 12.12 6.33 11.15
CA ILE A 141 11.43 6.70 12.39
C ILE A 141 11.54 5.56 13.40
N ARG A 142 11.32 4.31 12.97
CA ARG A 142 11.44 3.12 13.84
C ARG A 142 12.84 3.00 14.45
N ILE A 143 13.89 3.17 13.64
CA ILE A 143 15.28 3.15 14.10
C ILE A 143 15.51 4.25 15.15
N LEU A 144 15.01 5.46 14.88
CA LEU A 144 15.21 6.60 15.77
C LEU A 144 14.37 6.53 17.06
N GLN A 145 13.20 5.88 17.01
CA GLN A 145 12.31 5.68 18.16
C GLN A 145 12.82 4.59 19.12
N THR A 146 13.66 3.67 18.66
CA THR A 146 14.13 2.54 19.47
C THR A 146 14.80 3.06 20.76
N GLY A 147 14.27 2.63 21.91
CA GLY A 147 14.75 3.03 23.24
C GLY A 147 14.23 4.38 23.75
N ASN A 148 13.43 5.11 22.96
CA ASN A 148 12.78 6.35 23.40
C ASN A 148 11.34 6.06 23.85
N PRO A 149 10.98 6.33 25.12
CA PRO A 149 9.62 6.09 25.61
C PRO A 149 8.61 7.13 25.15
N VAL A 150 9.06 8.29 24.65
CA VAL A 150 8.18 9.37 24.17
C VAL A 150 8.15 9.36 22.66
N ALA A 151 6.96 9.27 22.07
CA ALA A 151 6.77 9.32 20.62
C ALA A 151 6.00 10.57 20.19
N ASN A 152 6.14 10.98 18.94
CA ASN A 152 5.38 12.10 18.40
C ASN A 152 3.92 11.70 18.19
N ARG A 153 2.99 12.38 18.88
CA ARG A 153 1.54 12.12 18.80
C ARG A 153 0.96 12.21 17.38
N ALA A 154 1.55 12.99 16.49
CA ALA A 154 1.11 13.05 15.09
C ALA A 154 1.20 11.67 14.39
N LEU A 155 2.03 10.75 14.89
CA LEU A 155 2.13 9.39 14.36
C LEU A 155 0.81 8.62 14.44
N ILE A 156 -0.09 8.93 15.39
CA ILE A 156 -1.38 8.25 15.51
C ILE A 156 -2.18 8.46 14.22
N ASP A 157 -2.48 9.72 13.87
CA ASP A 157 -3.25 10.06 12.68
C ASP A 157 -2.51 9.70 11.38
N LEU A 158 -1.18 9.84 11.36
CA LEU A 158 -0.37 9.52 10.19
C LEU A 158 -0.37 8.02 9.89
N ILE A 159 -0.22 7.17 10.90
CA ILE A 159 -0.27 5.71 10.73
C ILE A 159 -1.67 5.31 10.28
N CYS A 160 -2.73 5.79 10.94
CA CYS A 160 -4.11 5.50 10.54
C CYS A 160 -4.33 5.81 9.06
N ARG A 161 -3.90 6.98 8.57
CA ARG A 161 -3.98 7.32 7.15
C ARG A 161 -3.18 6.36 6.27
N ILE A 162 -1.95 6.03 6.63
CA ILE A 162 -1.10 5.12 5.84
C ILE A 162 -1.72 3.73 5.69
N LEU A 163 -2.53 3.26 6.66
CA LEU A 163 -3.23 1.98 6.56
C LEU A 163 -4.26 1.93 5.41
N GLU A 164 -4.67 3.08 4.85
CA GLU A 164 -5.52 3.16 3.66
C GLU A 164 -4.76 2.93 2.35
N SER A 165 -3.42 2.97 2.39
CA SER A 165 -2.58 2.83 1.20
C SER A 165 -2.71 1.45 0.57
N LEU A 166 -2.88 1.38 -0.75
CA LEU A 166 -2.87 0.12 -1.50
C LEU A 166 -1.45 -0.47 -1.67
N TYR A 167 -0.41 0.24 -1.22
CA TYR A 167 0.97 -0.21 -1.34
C TYR A 167 1.40 -1.04 -0.12
N PHE A 168 1.28 -2.36 -0.20
CA PHE A 168 1.56 -3.26 0.93
C PHE A 168 2.92 -3.04 1.64
N PRO A 169 4.03 -2.68 0.96
CA PRO A 169 5.28 -2.42 1.67
C PRO A 169 5.23 -1.23 2.63
N VAL A 170 4.42 -0.19 2.37
CA VAL A 170 4.27 0.93 3.32
C VAL A 170 3.42 0.50 4.53
N GLN A 171 2.37 -0.30 4.30
CA GLN A 171 1.57 -0.86 5.40
C GLN A 171 2.42 -1.77 6.30
N ALA A 172 3.27 -2.62 5.71
CA ALA A 172 4.17 -3.48 6.46
C ALA A 172 5.18 -2.66 7.29
N ALA A 173 5.73 -1.58 6.73
CA ALA A 173 6.60 -0.67 7.47
C ALA A 173 5.85 0.02 8.63
N ALA A 174 4.58 0.38 8.43
CA ALA A 174 3.75 0.99 9.47
C ALA A 174 3.47 0.00 10.62
N LEU A 175 3.19 -1.27 10.31
CA LEU A 175 3.03 -2.33 11.30
C LEU A 175 4.30 -2.53 12.16
N GLU A 176 5.48 -2.55 11.54
CA GLU A 176 6.74 -2.68 12.29
C GLU A 176 6.99 -1.47 13.21
N LEU A 177 6.62 -0.27 12.77
CA LEU A 177 6.66 0.91 13.62
C LEU A 177 5.65 0.81 14.77
N LEU A 178 4.41 0.36 14.50
CA LEU A 178 3.38 0.13 15.52
C LEU A 178 3.86 -0.81 16.62
N ARG A 179 4.50 -1.94 16.25
CA ARG A 179 5.10 -2.88 17.22
C ARG A 179 6.09 -2.19 18.15
N THR A 180 6.91 -1.29 17.62
CA THR A 180 7.89 -0.51 18.41
C THR A 180 7.18 0.48 19.34
N LEU A 181 6.14 1.16 18.85
CA LEU A 181 5.37 2.17 19.59
C LEU A 181 4.54 1.60 20.75
N MET A 182 4.33 0.27 20.82
CA MET A 182 3.64 -0.36 21.96
C MET A 182 4.36 -0.18 23.31
N SER A 183 5.65 0.15 23.26
CA SER A 183 6.47 0.47 24.44
C SER A 183 6.51 1.97 24.77
N CYS A 184 5.81 2.81 24.01
CA CYS A 184 5.82 4.27 24.15
C CYS A 184 4.56 4.79 24.87
N ASP A 185 4.61 6.07 25.26
CA ASP A 185 3.54 6.79 25.96
C ASP A 185 2.21 6.92 25.19
N ILE A 186 2.26 6.83 23.85
CA ILE A 186 1.08 6.93 22.98
C ILE A 186 0.42 5.57 22.66
N ALA A 187 0.88 4.47 23.24
CA ALA A 187 0.42 3.12 22.89
C ALA A 187 -1.11 2.95 23.02
N ASP A 188 -1.71 3.40 24.12
CA ASP A 188 -3.16 3.28 24.35
C ASP A 188 -3.98 4.05 23.31
N ASP A 189 -3.52 5.24 22.92
CA ASP A 189 -4.22 6.06 21.93
C ASP A 189 -4.14 5.44 20.53
N ILE A 190 -3.01 4.82 20.18
CA ILE A 190 -2.86 4.03 18.97
C ILE A 190 -3.83 2.84 18.98
N LEU A 191 -3.89 2.08 20.08
CA LEU A 191 -4.77 0.91 20.18
C LEU A 191 -6.23 1.30 20.03
N LYS A 192 -6.67 2.40 20.65
CA LYS A 192 -8.02 2.95 20.45
C LYS A 192 -8.27 3.32 18.99
N ALA A 193 -7.34 4.04 18.37
CA ALA A 193 -7.48 4.45 16.97
C ALA A 193 -7.58 3.23 16.03
N LEU A 194 -6.78 2.18 16.25
CA LEU A 194 -6.88 0.93 15.47
C LEU A 194 -8.24 0.25 15.64
N VAL A 195 -8.81 0.25 16.85
CA VAL A 195 -10.15 -0.34 17.09
C VAL A 195 -11.26 0.52 16.48
N GLU A 196 -11.12 1.85 16.49
CA GLU A 196 -12.05 2.75 15.80
C GLU A 196 -12.07 2.50 14.28
N LEU A 197 -10.90 2.20 13.68
CA LEU A 197 -10.82 1.83 12.26
C LEU A 197 -11.54 0.52 11.91
N LEU A 198 -11.86 -0.33 12.89
CA LEU A 198 -12.70 -1.51 12.66
C LEU A 198 -14.18 -1.15 12.40
N HIS A 199 -14.60 0.06 12.74
CA HIS A 199 -15.94 0.59 12.49
C HIS A 199 -15.83 1.80 11.54
N PRO A 200 -15.73 1.58 10.22
CA PRO A 200 -15.63 2.67 9.25
C PRO A 200 -16.77 3.68 9.41
N GLN A 201 -16.47 4.96 9.21
CA GLN A 201 -17.46 6.06 9.31
C GLN A 201 -18.64 5.89 8.34
N ARG A 202 -18.43 5.14 7.26
CA ARG A 202 -19.50 4.64 6.39
C ARG A 202 -19.97 3.29 6.95
N GLU A 203 -21.21 3.23 7.40
CA GLU A 203 -21.84 1.97 7.78
C GLU A 203 -21.88 1.01 6.58
N ILE A 204 -21.62 -0.27 6.83
CA ILE A 204 -21.72 -1.34 5.84
C ILE A 204 -23.17 -1.39 5.35
N GLU A 205 -23.40 -1.12 4.06
CA GLU A 205 -24.75 -1.04 3.49
C GLU A 205 -25.31 -2.43 3.13
N LEU A 206 -25.49 -3.29 4.13
CA LEU A 206 -26.05 -4.64 3.94
C LEU A 206 -27.44 -4.59 3.27
N SER A 207 -28.21 -3.52 3.50
CA SER A 207 -29.56 -3.32 2.95
C SER A 207 -29.60 -3.25 1.42
N LYS A 208 -28.53 -2.76 0.76
CA LYS A 208 -28.44 -2.73 -0.71
C LYS A 208 -28.22 -4.15 -1.25
N LEU A 209 -27.40 -4.95 -0.57
CA LEU A 209 -27.16 -6.35 -0.91
C LEU A 209 -28.39 -7.23 -0.67
N PHE A 210 -29.17 -6.98 0.40
CA PHE A 210 -30.43 -7.67 0.63
C PHE A 210 -31.46 -7.40 -0.48
N LYS A 211 -31.54 -6.17 -0.99
CA LYS A 211 -32.43 -5.83 -2.13
C LYS A 211 -31.95 -6.47 -3.43
N GLN A 212 -30.64 -6.51 -3.65
CA GLN A 212 -30.07 -7.12 -4.85
C GLN A 212 -30.25 -8.65 -4.86
N SER A 213 -30.08 -9.32 -3.72
CA SER A 213 -30.35 -10.75 -3.60
C SER A 213 -31.84 -11.09 -3.71
N ALA A 214 -32.73 -10.24 -3.18
CA ALA A 214 -34.18 -10.39 -3.35
C ALA A 214 -34.62 -10.20 -4.81
N ASN A 215 -34.04 -9.25 -5.53
CA ASN A 215 -34.33 -9.04 -6.95
C ASN A 215 -33.90 -10.24 -7.81
N VAL A 216 -32.74 -10.85 -7.52
CA VAL A 216 -32.28 -12.08 -8.21
C VAL A 216 -33.22 -13.27 -7.94
N LEU A 217 -33.76 -13.38 -6.71
CA LEU A 217 -34.74 -14.42 -6.36
C LEU A 217 -36.11 -14.18 -7.02
N LEU A 218 -36.51 -12.92 -7.20
CA LEU A 218 -37.77 -12.55 -7.87
C LEU A 218 -37.68 -12.71 -9.40
N GLU A 219 -36.56 -12.36 -10.03
CA GLU A 219 -36.34 -12.58 -11.47
C GLU A 219 -36.23 -14.07 -11.83
N GLY A 220 -35.75 -14.91 -10.91
CA GLY A 220 -35.79 -16.37 -11.05
C GLY A 220 -37.20 -16.96 -10.95
N SER A 221 -38.18 -16.19 -10.48
CA SER A 221 -39.57 -16.61 -10.25
C SER A 221 -40.55 -16.09 -11.31
N SER A 222 -40.13 -15.18 -12.20
CA SER A 222 -41.00 -14.51 -13.18
C SER A 222 -40.99 -15.11 -14.59
N SER A 223 -40.44 -16.32 -14.79
CA SER A 223 -40.49 -17.00 -16.10
C SER A 223 -41.71 -17.89 -16.32
N ILE A 224 -42.67 -17.94 -15.38
CA ILE A 224 -43.92 -18.68 -15.55
C ILE A 224 -45.09 -17.84 -15.02
N ILE A 225 -45.63 -16.98 -15.88
CA ILE A 225 -47.06 -16.80 -16.18
C ILE A 225 -47.11 -15.70 -17.25
N SER A 226 -47.30 -16.12 -18.49
CA SER A 226 -47.76 -15.27 -19.59
C SER A 226 -49.28 -15.16 -19.52
N SER A 227 -49.86 -13.97 -19.57
CA SER A 227 -50.88 -13.59 -20.57
C SER A 227 -51.25 -12.10 -20.40
N ASP A 228 -51.03 -11.35 -21.48
CA ASP A 228 -51.90 -10.34 -22.10
C ASP A 228 -52.88 -9.56 -21.20
N GLU A 229 -52.78 -8.22 -21.18
CA GLU A 229 -53.68 -7.34 -21.94
C GLU A 229 -53.41 -5.83 -21.69
N GLU A 230 -53.45 -5.11 -22.82
CA GLU A 230 -53.89 -3.73 -23.02
C GLU A 230 -53.04 -2.51 -22.61
N ARG A 231 -52.68 -1.77 -23.67
CA ARG A 231 -52.31 -0.35 -23.70
C ARG A 231 -53.56 0.51 -23.92
N GLU A 232 -53.39 1.81 -23.66
CA GLU A 232 -54.23 2.98 -24.02
C GLU A 232 -55.40 3.19 -23.04
N ASP A 233 -55.75 4.37 -22.53
CA ASP A 233 -55.54 5.79 -22.88
C ASP A 233 -55.76 6.65 -21.62
N GLU A 234 -55.23 7.87 -21.57
CA GLU A 234 -56.05 9.11 -21.52
C GLU A 234 -55.24 10.38 -21.22
N LEU A 235 -55.40 11.32 -22.15
CA LEU A 235 -54.93 12.69 -22.20
C LEU A 235 -55.79 13.66 -21.36
N PHE A 236 -55.23 14.86 -21.19
CA PHE A 236 -55.86 16.21 -21.05
C PHE A 236 -56.04 16.85 -19.67
N SER A 237 -55.26 17.91 -19.42
CA SER A 237 -55.71 19.33 -19.30
C SER A 237 -54.49 20.24 -19.03
N ILE A 238 -53.89 20.90 -20.03
CA ILE A 238 -54.05 22.32 -20.45
C ILE A 238 -54.12 23.36 -19.31
N ALA A 239 -53.10 24.24 -19.23
CA ALA A 239 -53.19 25.72 -19.38
C ALA A 239 -51.87 26.36 -18.87
N GLY A 240 -50.95 26.77 -19.74
CA GLY A 240 -50.80 28.15 -20.24
C GLY A 240 -49.44 28.70 -19.77
N GLY A 241 -48.63 29.46 -20.50
CA GLY A 241 -48.64 30.00 -21.85
C GLY A 241 -47.36 30.86 -22.04
N HIS A 242 -46.92 31.01 -23.30
CA HIS A 242 -45.99 32.02 -23.87
C HIS A 242 -44.48 31.83 -23.59
N ARG A 243 -43.67 31.33 -24.54
CA ARG A 243 -43.03 31.97 -25.73
C ARG A 243 -42.08 33.15 -25.41
N HIS A 244 -40.77 32.96 -25.62
CA HIS A 244 -40.02 33.54 -26.76
C HIS A 244 -38.59 32.97 -26.87
N GLU A 245 -38.24 32.53 -28.08
CA GLU A 245 -36.88 32.28 -28.60
C GLU A 245 -36.26 33.58 -29.11
N ILE A 246 -34.93 33.76 -28.96
CA ILE A 246 -33.95 34.33 -29.94
C ILE A 246 -32.57 33.75 -29.50
N SER A 247 -31.95 32.77 -30.19
CA SER A 247 -31.14 32.82 -31.43
C SER A 247 -29.85 33.66 -31.32
N ILE A 248 -28.69 33.07 -30.99
CA ILE A 248 -27.63 32.55 -31.90
C ILE A 248 -26.45 33.54 -32.10
N ARG A 249 -25.23 32.95 -32.16
CA ARG A 249 -23.97 33.37 -32.80
C ARG A 249 -23.14 34.44 -32.12
N ASP A 250 -21.82 34.46 -32.24
CA ASP A 250 -20.70 33.55 -32.56
C ASP A 250 -19.50 34.50 -32.36
N ASP A 251 -18.33 34.01 -31.93
CA ASP A 251 -17.10 34.35 -32.63
C ASP A 251 -15.90 33.57 -32.08
N GLU A 252 -15.24 32.93 -33.03
CA GLU A 252 -13.94 32.28 -32.97
C GLU A 252 -12.81 33.29 -32.74
N ILE A 253 -11.61 32.81 -32.40
CA ILE A 253 -10.42 32.89 -33.28
C ILE A 253 -9.19 32.23 -32.60
N LYS A 254 -8.69 31.19 -33.30
CA LYS A 254 -7.29 30.81 -33.65
C LYS A 254 -6.19 30.99 -32.58
N GLY A 255 -5.35 30.00 -32.28
CA GLY A 255 -4.48 29.16 -33.13
C GLY A 255 -3.07 29.27 -32.52
N THR A 256 -2.27 28.21 -32.32
CA THR A 256 -1.41 27.59 -33.33
C THR A 256 -0.77 26.28 -32.83
N GLU A 257 -0.60 25.37 -33.79
CA GLU A 257 0.36 24.26 -33.95
C GLU A 257 1.79 24.52 -33.39
N GLN A 258 2.74 23.60 -33.19
CA GLN A 258 3.04 22.23 -33.65
C GLN A 258 4.17 21.70 -32.72
N ASP A 259 4.26 20.39 -32.47
CA ASP A 259 5.51 19.62 -32.64
C ASP A 259 5.29 18.15 -32.29
N ARG A 260 5.42 17.32 -33.32
CA ARG A 260 5.60 15.87 -33.26
C ARG A 260 7.05 15.60 -33.62
N GLU A 261 7.75 14.82 -32.80
CA GLU A 261 8.89 14.05 -33.27
C GLU A 261 8.99 12.71 -32.53
N ASP A 262 9.06 11.66 -33.33
CA ASP A 262 9.23 10.25 -33.00
C ASP A 262 10.63 9.98 -32.43
N THR A 263 10.82 9.01 -31.52
CA THR A 263 11.47 7.71 -31.82
C THR A 263 11.80 6.85 -30.60
N MET A 264 11.60 5.54 -30.81
CA MET A 264 12.39 4.38 -30.36
C MET A 264 12.26 3.85 -28.93
N THR A 265 11.30 2.94 -28.82
CA THR A 265 11.33 1.74 -27.99
C THR A 265 12.62 0.92 -28.20
N ALA A 266 13.33 0.65 -27.11
CA ALA A 266 14.30 -0.44 -27.02
C ALA A 266 13.93 -1.32 -25.82
N ASN A 267 13.45 -2.51 -26.15
CA ASN A 267 13.18 -3.60 -25.24
C ASN A 267 14.46 -4.06 -24.54
N THR A 268 14.47 -4.04 -23.22
CA THR A 268 15.22 -5.01 -22.41
C THR A 268 14.27 -5.59 -21.39
N ALA A 269 14.01 -6.89 -21.56
CA ALA A 269 13.16 -7.72 -20.74
C ALA A 269 13.71 -7.86 -19.31
N PHE A 270 12.86 -7.55 -18.33
CA PHE A 270 12.91 -8.16 -17.00
C PHE A 270 11.52 -8.70 -16.70
N THR A 271 11.44 -10.03 -16.70
CA THR A 271 10.28 -10.81 -16.26
C THR A 271 10.17 -10.74 -14.74
N GLU A 272 9.13 -10.08 -14.23
CA GLU A 272 8.58 -10.36 -12.91
C GLU A 272 7.07 -10.58 -13.06
N ASN A 273 6.70 -11.86 -13.21
CA ASN A 273 5.33 -12.32 -13.07
C ASN A 273 4.94 -12.22 -11.58
N SER A 274 3.97 -11.37 -11.26
CA SER A 274 3.15 -11.52 -10.06
C SER A 274 1.69 -11.43 -10.48
N GLN A 275 1.27 -12.42 -11.27
CA GLN A 275 -0.14 -12.75 -11.48
C GLN A 275 -0.57 -13.76 -10.41
N LEU A 276 -1.62 -13.40 -9.70
CA LEU A 276 -2.34 -14.22 -8.74
C LEU A 276 -2.78 -15.54 -9.38
N MET A 277 -2.21 -16.66 -8.94
CA MET A 277 -2.77 -17.98 -9.22
C MET A 277 -3.74 -18.38 -8.12
N VAL A 278 -5.01 -18.53 -8.52
CA VAL A 278 -6.08 -19.17 -7.77
C VAL A 278 -5.83 -20.68 -7.79
N ALA A 279 -5.61 -21.30 -6.63
CA ALA A 279 -5.47 -22.74 -6.50
C ALA A 279 -6.84 -23.43 -6.44
N GLN A 280 -7.09 -24.39 -7.33
CA GLN A 280 -8.14 -25.39 -7.20
C GLN A 280 -7.60 -26.69 -6.57
N PRO A 281 -8.45 -27.49 -5.89
CA PRO A 281 -8.02 -28.64 -5.10
C PRO A 281 -7.94 -29.92 -5.95
N THR A 282 -6.93 -30.75 -5.72
CA THR A 282 -6.90 -32.15 -6.18
C THR A 282 -6.59 -33.11 -5.03
N GLN A 283 -7.43 -34.13 -4.91
CA GLN A 283 -7.29 -35.23 -3.96
C GLN A 283 -6.23 -36.25 -4.41
N SER A 284 -5.69 -36.93 -3.40
CA SER A 284 -4.59 -37.90 -3.35
C SER A 284 -4.57 -39.03 -4.38
N ILE A 285 -3.37 -39.57 -4.65
CA ILE A 285 -3.03 -41.01 -4.53
C ILE A 285 -1.53 -41.17 -4.21
N HIS A 286 -1.27 -42.12 -3.30
CA HIS A 286 0.02 -42.67 -2.84
C HIS A 286 1.08 -42.96 -3.94
N SER A 287 2.36 -42.73 -3.64
CA SER A 287 3.29 -43.81 -3.24
C SER A 287 4.75 -43.32 -3.08
N SER A 288 5.33 -43.81 -1.98
CA SER A 288 6.74 -43.93 -1.58
C SER A 288 7.82 -43.99 -2.67
N VAL A 289 9.00 -43.39 -2.41
CA VAL A 289 10.23 -44.10 -1.97
C VAL A 289 11.37 -43.09 -1.71
N THR A 290 12.11 -43.39 -0.65
CA THR A 290 13.32 -42.81 -0.05
C THR A 290 14.55 -42.61 -0.96
N TYR A 291 15.32 -41.52 -0.75
CA TYR A 291 16.71 -41.48 -0.22
C TYR A 291 17.40 -40.12 -0.55
N GLN A 292 18.00 -39.50 0.46
CA GLN A 292 19.03 -38.45 0.37
C GLN A 292 20.44 -39.10 0.26
N PRO A 293 21.58 -38.36 0.26
CA PRO A 293 21.99 -37.20 -0.56
C PRO A 293 23.44 -37.35 -1.10
N GLY A 294 23.91 -36.41 -1.93
CA GLY A 294 25.30 -35.92 -1.82
C GLY A 294 26.27 -36.01 -3.02
N ASN A 295 26.89 -34.85 -3.26
CA ASN A 295 28.30 -34.58 -3.61
C ASN A 295 28.85 -34.55 -5.06
N VAL A 296 29.30 -33.32 -5.41
CA VAL A 296 30.65 -32.88 -5.86
C VAL A 296 31.24 -33.45 -7.16
N GLY A 297 31.66 -32.53 -8.05
CA GLY A 297 32.77 -32.79 -8.98
C GLY A 297 32.87 -31.88 -10.20
N ALA A 298 33.88 -31.01 -10.22
CA ALA A 298 34.25 -30.13 -11.32
C ALA A 298 34.83 -30.88 -12.54
N LYS A 299 34.74 -30.29 -13.75
CA LYS A 299 35.88 -30.03 -14.67
C LYS A 299 35.46 -29.35 -15.99
N THR A 300 36.38 -28.51 -16.43
CA THR A 300 36.50 -27.73 -17.67
C THR A 300 36.68 -28.57 -18.95
N VAL A 301 36.43 -27.97 -20.13
CA VAL A 301 37.33 -27.84 -21.31
C VAL A 301 36.52 -27.68 -22.63
N THR A 302 36.80 -26.56 -23.33
CA THR A 302 36.85 -26.22 -24.79
C THR A 302 36.12 -27.12 -25.83
N SER A 303 35.63 -26.70 -27.01
CA SER A 303 36.06 -25.69 -27.99
C SER A 303 35.06 -25.61 -29.17
N HIS A 304 34.86 -24.40 -29.70
CA HIS A 304 34.87 -24.01 -31.13
C HIS A 304 33.92 -24.57 -32.22
N GLN A 305 33.37 -23.59 -32.96
CA GLN A 305 33.19 -23.50 -34.44
C GLN A 305 32.00 -24.29 -35.05
N ARG A 306 31.20 -23.81 -36.02
CA ARG A 306 31.10 -22.58 -36.84
C ARG A 306 29.76 -22.68 -37.65
N PRO A 307 29.39 -21.81 -38.63
CA PRO A 307 28.05 -21.24 -38.74
C PRO A 307 27.35 -21.47 -40.11
N ARG A 308 26.30 -20.67 -40.39
CA ARG A 308 25.85 -20.19 -41.73
C ARG A 308 25.12 -21.22 -42.62
N ARG A 309 24.16 -20.90 -43.50
CA ARG A 309 23.32 -19.73 -43.85
C ARG A 309 22.43 -20.22 -45.03
N LYS A 310 21.24 -19.62 -45.18
CA LYS A 310 20.46 -19.42 -46.42
C LYS A 310 19.72 -20.61 -47.07
N GLY A 311 18.42 -20.41 -47.25
CA GLY A 311 17.59 -20.93 -48.33
C GLY A 311 16.24 -20.21 -48.30
N LYS A 312 15.78 -19.68 -49.42
CA LYS A 312 14.69 -18.69 -49.58
C LYS A 312 13.76 -19.18 -50.71
N TYR A 313 12.51 -18.72 -50.70
CA TYR A 313 11.44 -18.86 -51.73
C TYR A 313 10.66 -20.19 -51.71
N GLY A 314 9.34 -20.26 -51.89
CA GLY A 314 8.33 -19.25 -52.24
C GLY A 314 6.92 -19.88 -52.32
N SER A 315 5.93 -18.99 -52.43
CA SER A 315 4.46 -19.13 -52.42
C SER A 315 3.80 -20.36 -53.03
N SER A 316 2.65 -20.72 -52.45
CA SER A 316 1.44 -21.05 -53.22
C SER A 316 0.16 -20.59 -52.51
N SER A 317 -0.71 -20.03 -53.32
CA SER A 317 -2.04 -19.49 -53.06
C SER A 317 -3.10 -20.57 -52.86
N GLY A 318 -4.07 -20.32 -51.98
CA GLY A 318 -5.33 -21.08 -51.92
C GLY A 318 -6.42 -20.27 -51.24
N GLN A 319 -7.38 -19.77 -52.03
CA GLN A 319 -8.64 -19.21 -51.55
C GLN A 319 -9.52 -20.32 -50.98
N ARG A 320 -10.15 -20.12 -49.82
CA ARG A 320 -11.42 -20.74 -49.47
C ARG A 320 -12.23 -19.87 -48.52
N ALA A 321 -13.53 -19.98 -48.69
CA ALA A 321 -14.58 -19.05 -48.30
C ALA A 321 -15.03 -19.19 -46.84
N SER A 322 -15.44 -18.05 -46.28
CA SER A 322 -16.56 -17.81 -45.35
C SER A 322 -17.01 -18.93 -44.40
N GLU A 323 -16.83 -18.70 -43.10
CA GLU A 323 -17.81 -19.01 -42.06
C GLU A 323 -17.74 -17.88 -41.02
N LYS A 324 -18.89 -17.23 -40.76
CA LYS A 324 -19.04 -16.19 -39.74
C LYS A 324 -19.11 -16.89 -38.38
N GLU A 325 -18.03 -16.81 -37.61
CA GLU A 325 -18.09 -17.10 -36.17
C GLU A 325 -18.67 -15.87 -35.46
N GLN A 326 -19.77 -16.09 -34.75
CA GLN A 326 -20.36 -15.14 -33.82
C GLN A 326 -19.35 -14.91 -32.69
N GLU A 327 -18.85 -13.67 -32.58
CA GLU A 327 -18.15 -13.19 -31.40
C GLU A 327 -19.09 -13.32 -30.18
N ALA A 328 -18.90 -14.41 -29.42
CA ALA A 328 -19.36 -14.48 -28.05
C ALA A 328 -18.48 -13.52 -27.24
N SER A 329 -19.07 -12.43 -26.75
CA SER A 329 -18.44 -11.51 -25.82
C SER A 329 -17.97 -12.29 -24.57
N ASP A 330 -16.66 -12.28 -24.34
CA ASP A 330 -16.01 -12.82 -23.16
C ASP A 330 -16.64 -12.22 -21.87
N PRO A 331 -16.99 -13.02 -20.85
CA PRO A 331 -17.63 -12.52 -19.62
C PRO A 331 -16.65 -11.86 -18.63
N ASP A 332 -15.43 -11.50 -19.04
CA ASP A 332 -14.35 -11.09 -18.13
C ASP A 332 -14.09 -9.57 -18.06
N ASP A 333 -14.90 -8.74 -18.71
CA ASP A 333 -14.90 -7.29 -18.49
C ASP A 333 -15.74 -6.90 -17.25
N GLN A 334 -15.42 -7.49 -16.09
CA GLN A 334 -15.79 -6.86 -14.82
C GLN A 334 -14.83 -5.69 -14.59
N VAL A 335 -15.31 -4.48 -14.83
CA VAL A 335 -14.63 -3.24 -14.46
C VAL A 335 -14.17 -3.36 -13.01
N MET A 336 -12.85 -3.49 -12.79
CA MET A 336 -12.26 -3.62 -11.46
C MET A 336 -12.43 -2.28 -10.74
N VAL A 337 -13.55 -2.12 -10.03
CA VAL A 337 -13.81 -0.95 -9.20
C VAL A 337 -12.74 -0.94 -8.10
N PRO A 338 -11.95 0.15 -7.96
CA PRO A 338 -10.93 0.20 -6.93
C PRO A 338 -11.60 0.09 -5.55
N PRO A 339 -10.98 -0.63 -4.60
CA PRO A 339 -11.56 -0.81 -3.29
C PRO A 339 -11.70 0.54 -2.57
N ILE A 340 -12.76 0.68 -1.79
CA ILE A 340 -13.02 1.89 -1.04
C ILE A 340 -11.95 2.03 0.05
N PRO A 341 -11.24 3.18 0.16
CA PRO A 341 -10.11 3.35 1.08
C PRO A 341 -10.41 2.99 2.54
N VAL A 342 -11.61 3.33 3.04
CA VAL A 342 -12.01 3.00 4.42
C VAL A 342 -12.09 1.50 4.70
N PHE A 343 -12.37 0.66 3.69
CA PHE A 343 -12.39 -0.79 3.87
C PHE A 343 -11.00 -1.41 3.74
N VAL A 344 -10.12 -0.81 2.94
CA VAL A 344 -8.68 -1.16 2.94
C VAL A 344 -8.10 -0.86 4.33
N GLN A 345 -8.41 0.31 4.86
CA GLN A 345 -7.97 0.75 6.19
C GLN A 345 -8.51 -0.18 7.30
N GLN A 346 -9.78 -0.61 7.23
CA GLN A 346 -10.36 -1.59 8.15
C GLN A 346 -9.61 -2.94 8.09
N ALA A 347 -9.32 -3.46 6.90
CA ALA A 347 -8.57 -4.71 6.72
C ALA A 347 -7.14 -4.61 7.29
N SER A 348 -6.45 -3.52 6.98
CA SER A 348 -5.13 -3.21 7.49
C SER A 348 -5.10 -3.09 9.01
N ALA A 349 -6.10 -2.44 9.61
CA ALA A 349 -6.24 -2.33 11.07
C ALA A 349 -6.47 -3.71 11.71
N ALA A 350 -7.36 -4.52 11.15
CA ALA A 350 -7.60 -5.89 11.62
C ALA A 350 -6.33 -6.75 11.56
N ARG A 351 -5.54 -6.61 10.49
CA ARG A 351 -4.23 -7.27 10.35
C ARG A 351 -3.23 -6.80 11.41
N CYS A 352 -3.16 -5.49 11.68
CA CYS A 352 -2.28 -4.96 12.72
C CYS A 352 -2.67 -5.50 14.10
N ILE A 353 -3.97 -5.50 14.41
CA ILE A 353 -4.52 -6.03 15.66
C ILE A 353 -4.18 -7.51 15.82
N ALA A 354 -4.34 -8.32 14.77
CA ALA A 354 -3.97 -9.74 14.80
C ALA A 354 -2.52 -9.98 15.25
N VAL A 355 -1.58 -9.23 14.66
CA VAL A 355 -0.15 -9.36 14.98
C VAL A 355 0.14 -8.90 16.42
N LEU A 356 -0.49 -7.80 16.87
CA LEU A 356 -0.34 -7.30 18.23
C LEU A 356 -0.88 -8.28 19.29
N ILE A 357 -1.96 -9.02 18.96
CA ILE A 357 -2.51 -10.07 19.82
C ILE A 357 -1.54 -11.24 19.96
N GLU A 358 -0.86 -11.60 18.87
CA GLU A 358 0.18 -12.65 18.89
C GLU A 358 1.36 -12.22 19.77
N ASP A 359 1.80 -10.97 19.64
CA ASP A 359 3.01 -10.45 20.28
C ASP A 359 2.90 -10.28 21.81
N SER A 360 1.76 -9.82 22.34
CA SER A 360 1.67 -9.46 23.77
C SER A 360 0.27 -9.67 24.38
N VAL A 361 0.24 -10.36 25.51
CA VAL A 361 -0.98 -10.57 26.31
C VAL A 361 -1.48 -9.25 26.90
N ASP A 362 -0.58 -8.38 27.38
CA ASP A 362 -0.96 -7.08 27.96
C ASP A 362 -1.54 -6.13 26.90
N VAL A 363 -0.97 -6.13 25.70
CA VAL A 363 -1.54 -5.41 24.54
C VAL A 363 -2.91 -6.00 24.19
N THR A 364 -3.04 -7.34 24.21
CA THR A 364 -4.33 -8.01 23.96
C THR A 364 -5.40 -7.57 24.97
N LYS A 365 -5.09 -7.57 26.27
CA LYS A 365 -6.02 -7.12 27.33
C LYS A 365 -6.50 -5.69 27.06
N ARG A 366 -5.60 -4.79 26.68
CA ARG A 366 -5.93 -3.39 26.33
C ARG A 366 -6.79 -3.29 25.07
N LEU A 367 -6.46 -4.04 24.02
CA LEU A 367 -7.25 -4.11 22.78
C LEU A 367 -8.68 -4.57 23.05
N LEU A 368 -8.87 -5.65 23.82
CA LEU A 368 -10.19 -6.12 24.20
C LEU A 368 -10.95 -5.03 24.96
N LYS A 369 -10.33 -4.41 25.98
CA LYS A 369 -10.94 -3.30 26.73
C LYS A 369 -11.39 -2.13 25.84
N PHE A 370 -10.72 -1.88 24.72
CA PHE A 370 -11.09 -0.83 23.78
C PHE A 370 -12.16 -1.23 22.76
N GLY A 371 -12.61 -2.50 22.74
CA GLY A 371 -13.65 -2.95 21.82
C GLY A 371 -13.15 -3.77 20.64
N ALA A 372 -11.94 -4.35 20.72
CA ALA A 372 -11.35 -5.01 19.56
C ALA A 372 -12.15 -6.25 19.12
N LEU A 373 -12.73 -7.03 20.04
CA LEU A 373 -13.47 -8.24 19.66
C LEU A 373 -14.75 -7.87 18.92
N SER A 374 -15.54 -6.94 19.47
CA SER A 374 -16.74 -6.45 18.78
C SER A 374 -16.43 -5.80 17.43
N GLY A 375 -15.36 -4.99 17.34
CA GLY A 375 -14.91 -4.43 16.06
C GLY A 375 -14.45 -5.45 15.04
N LEU A 376 -13.76 -6.51 15.48
CA LEU A 376 -13.32 -7.58 14.58
C LEU A 376 -14.52 -8.38 14.07
N LEU A 377 -15.52 -8.64 14.92
CA LEU A 377 -16.77 -9.27 14.49
C LEU A 377 -17.51 -8.39 13.47
N TYR A 378 -17.55 -7.08 13.68
CA TYR A 378 -18.13 -6.13 12.72
C TYR A 378 -17.40 -6.19 11.36
N ALA A 379 -16.07 -6.10 11.35
CA ALA A 379 -15.26 -6.17 10.13
C ALA A 379 -15.38 -7.53 9.40
N MET A 380 -15.58 -8.61 10.15
CA MET A 380 -15.82 -9.94 9.59
C MET A 380 -17.16 -10.06 8.85
N GLY A 381 -18.15 -9.23 9.19
CA GLY A 381 -19.42 -9.13 8.47
C GLY A 381 -19.39 -8.17 7.26
N ASN A 382 -18.24 -7.59 6.90
CA ASN A 382 -18.16 -6.63 5.81
C ASN A 382 -18.22 -7.29 4.42
N LEU A 383 -19.44 -7.47 3.90
CA LEU A 383 -19.67 -8.01 2.55
C LEU A 383 -19.18 -7.11 1.41
N GLU A 384 -18.93 -5.82 1.66
CA GLU A 384 -18.44 -4.90 0.63
C GLU A 384 -16.93 -5.07 0.36
N TYR A 385 -16.18 -5.74 1.26
CA TYR A 385 -14.75 -5.97 1.06
C TYR A 385 -14.24 -7.28 1.68
N SER A 386 -13.86 -8.23 0.83
CA SER A 386 -13.45 -9.58 1.22
C SER A 386 -12.17 -9.64 2.05
N ASP A 387 -11.21 -8.74 1.83
CA ASP A 387 -9.97 -8.73 2.63
C ASP A 387 -10.23 -8.26 4.07
N SER A 388 -11.16 -7.31 4.29
CA SER A 388 -11.62 -6.97 5.65
C SER A 388 -12.15 -8.20 6.38
N GLN A 389 -13.01 -8.98 5.72
CA GLN A 389 -13.53 -10.22 6.30
C GLN A 389 -12.42 -11.21 6.63
N ARG A 390 -11.47 -11.40 5.70
CA ARG A 390 -10.37 -12.35 5.85
C ARG A 390 -9.44 -11.98 7.01
N GLN A 391 -8.97 -10.73 7.06
CA GLN A 391 -8.06 -10.27 8.12
C GLN A 391 -8.75 -10.31 9.48
N ALA A 392 -10.02 -9.90 9.55
CA ALA A 392 -10.80 -9.96 10.78
C ALA A 392 -11.05 -11.40 11.24
N SER A 393 -11.44 -12.30 10.34
CA SER A 393 -11.63 -13.73 10.65
C SER A 393 -10.35 -14.34 11.23
N ARG A 394 -9.21 -14.04 10.62
CA ARG A 394 -7.91 -14.52 11.11
C ARG A 394 -7.62 -13.98 12.52
N ALA A 395 -7.86 -12.70 12.77
CA ALA A 395 -7.66 -12.09 14.09
C ALA A 395 -8.56 -12.72 15.17
N VAL A 396 -9.86 -12.92 14.86
CA VAL A 396 -10.81 -13.60 15.76
C VAL A 396 -10.36 -15.03 16.03
N LYS A 397 -9.88 -15.76 15.02
CA LYS A 397 -9.40 -17.14 15.21
C LYS A 397 -8.23 -17.19 16.16
N ILE A 398 -7.26 -16.29 15.99
CA ILE A 398 -6.09 -16.20 16.88
C ILE A 398 -6.56 -15.96 18.33
N LEU A 399 -7.52 -15.05 18.56
CA LEU A 399 -8.09 -14.81 19.88
C LEU A 399 -8.78 -16.05 20.45
N SER A 400 -9.65 -16.70 19.69
CA SER A 400 -10.38 -17.90 20.14
C SER A 400 -9.45 -19.08 20.45
N MET A 401 -8.39 -19.26 19.64
CA MET A 401 -7.38 -20.30 19.89
C MET A 401 -6.56 -20.03 21.15
N LYS A 402 -6.26 -18.76 21.44
CA LYS A 402 -5.40 -18.37 22.57
C LYS A 402 -6.18 -18.25 23.88
N TYR A 403 -7.47 -17.90 23.82
CA TYR A 403 -8.30 -17.63 25.00
C TYR A 403 -9.65 -18.37 24.89
N PRO A 404 -9.83 -19.49 25.62
CA PRO A 404 -11.06 -20.29 25.56
C PRO A 404 -12.33 -19.51 25.88
N GLN A 405 -12.25 -18.53 26.78
CA GLN A 405 -13.38 -17.65 27.12
C GLN A 405 -13.86 -16.86 25.89
N ILE A 406 -12.93 -16.34 25.08
CA ILE A 406 -13.27 -15.67 23.82
C ILE A 406 -13.90 -16.65 22.86
N SER A 407 -13.37 -17.88 22.77
CA SER A 407 -13.96 -18.92 21.91
C SER A 407 -15.42 -19.18 22.24
N SER A 408 -15.78 -19.33 23.52
CA SER A 408 -17.17 -19.51 23.94
C SER A 408 -18.05 -18.32 23.59
N ILE A 409 -17.57 -17.09 23.77
CA ILE A 409 -18.33 -15.88 23.43
C ILE A 409 -18.55 -15.80 21.93
N VAL A 410 -17.53 -16.07 21.11
CA VAL A 410 -17.65 -16.04 19.65
C VAL A 410 -18.60 -17.15 19.17
N GLU A 411 -18.56 -18.35 19.76
CA GLU A 411 -19.51 -19.43 19.49
C GLU A 411 -20.95 -19.04 19.85
N GLU A 412 -21.15 -18.35 20.98
CA GLU A 412 -22.46 -17.84 21.40
C GLU A 412 -22.98 -16.76 20.45
N VAL A 413 -22.13 -15.83 20.02
CA VAL A 413 -22.50 -14.75 19.10
C VAL A 413 -22.88 -15.30 17.73
N MET A 414 -22.03 -16.16 17.15
CA MET A 414 -22.21 -16.72 15.81
C MET A 414 -23.28 -17.81 15.74
N GLY A 415 -23.47 -18.54 16.84
CA GLY A 415 -24.09 -19.86 16.84
C GLY A 415 -23.12 -20.95 16.37
N ARG A 416 -23.30 -22.17 16.91
CA ARG A 416 -22.44 -23.35 16.67
C ARG A 416 -22.11 -23.61 15.20
N VAL A 417 -23.13 -23.59 14.34
CA VAL A 417 -22.96 -23.94 12.92
C VAL A 417 -22.02 -22.96 12.20
N LEU A 418 -22.25 -21.66 12.39
CA LEU A 418 -21.43 -20.62 11.77
C LEU A 418 -20.02 -20.60 12.37
N PHE A 419 -19.92 -20.82 13.69
CA PHE A 419 -18.64 -20.94 14.39
C PHE A 419 -17.79 -22.10 13.86
N ASP A 420 -18.37 -23.30 13.71
CA ASP A 420 -17.66 -24.47 13.19
C ASP A 420 -17.15 -24.25 11.76
N GLU A 421 -17.95 -23.59 10.91
CA GLU A 421 -17.55 -23.25 9.55
C GLU A 421 -16.39 -22.24 9.53
N PHE A 422 -16.51 -21.16 10.31
CA PHE A 422 -15.47 -20.18 10.54
C PHE A 422 -14.16 -20.80 11.04
N TYR A 423 -14.25 -21.68 12.05
CA TYR A 423 -13.09 -22.23 12.74
C TYR A 423 -12.32 -23.21 11.83
N ASN A 424 -13.03 -24.00 11.05
CA ASN A 424 -12.45 -24.99 10.13
C ASN A 424 -11.95 -24.36 8.82
N LYS A 425 -12.63 -23.34 8.29
CA LYS A 425 -12.34 -22.75 6.97
C LYS A 425 -12.10 -21.24 7.02
N THR A 426 -11.36 -20.76 8.02
CA THR A 426 -11.17 -19.32 8.29
C THR A 426 -10.75 -18.50 7.08
N ASP A 427 -9.79 -18.97 6.29
CA ASP A 427 -9.29 -18.23 5.12
C ASP A 427 -10.26 -18.22 3.93
N GLN A 428 -11.26 -19.10 3.93
CA GLN A 428 -12.29 -19.22 2.89
C GLN A 428 -13.67 -18.76 3.37
N PHE A 429 -13.78 -18.40 4.65
CA PHE A 429 -15.06 -18.13 5.32
C PHE A 429 -15.86 -17.02 4.62
N TYR A 430 -15.16 -15.99 4.13
CA TYR A 430 -15.76 -14.88 3.39
C TYR A 430 -16.44 -15.29 2.07
N LEU A 431 -16.09 -16.44 1.48
CA LEU A 431 -16.68 -16.92 0.21
C LEU A 431 -18.11 -17.42 0.39
N TYR A 432 -18.48 -17.83 1.61
CA TYR A 432 -19.76 -18.47 1.91
C TYR A 432 -20.63 -17.61 2.84
N MET A 433 -20.18 -16.41 3.20
CA MET A 433 -20.89 -15.51 4.10
C MET A 433 -22.20 -15.02 3.47
N THR A 434 -23.32 -15.40 4.08
CA THR A 434 -24.64 -14.91 3.66
C THR A 434 -24.92 -13.51 4.24
N PRO A 435 -25.75 -12.69 3.58
CA PRO A 435 -26.20 -11.40 4.13
C PRO A 435 -26.80 -11.49 5.55
N LEU A 436 -27.50 -12.57 5.87
CA LEU A 436 -28.09 -12.77 7.21
C LEU A 436 -27.01 -13.05 8.27
N GLN A 437 -26.01 -13.87 7.94
CA GLN A 437 -24.87 -14.13 8.83
C GLN A 437 -24.00 -12.87 9.01
N ALA A 438 -23.79 -12.11 7.93
CA ALA A 438 -23.11 -10.82 7.99
C ALA A 438 -23.85 -9.81 8.88
N ASP A 439 -25.17 -9.70 8.74
CA ASP A 439 -26.01 -8.83 9.60
C ASP A 439 -25.93 -9.24 11.07
N LEU A 440 -25.93 -10.55 11.36
CA LEU A 440 -25.73 -11.08 12.70
C LEU A 440 -24.37 -10.62 13.30
N LEU A 441 -23.30 -10.64 12.52
CA LEU A 441 -21.96 -10.22 12.96
C LEU A 441 -21.85 -8.71 13.14
N VAL A 442 -22.39 -7.93 12.22
CA VAL A 442 -22.42 -6.45 12.27
C VAL A 442 -23.25 -5.95 13.45
N SER A 443 -24.33 -6.66 13.81
CA SER A 443 -25.19 -6.33 14.95
C SER A 443 -24.72 -6.89 16.31
N SER A 444 -23.56 -7.56 16.35
CA SER A 444 -23.05 -8.23 17.56
C SER A 444 -22.80 -7.27 18.74
N LYS A 445 -22.37 -6.03 18.46
CA LYS A 445 -22.04 -5.03 19.49
C LYS A 445 -23.22 -4.62 20.39
N THR A 446 -24.43 -4.59 19.84
CA THR A 446 -25.64 -4.20 20.60
C THR A 446 -26.31 -5.39 21.28
N LYS A 447 -26.08 -6.61 20.78
CA LYS A 447 -26.75 -7.83 21.24
C LYS A 447 -26.10 -8.45 22.47
N PHE A 448 -24.80 -8.23 22.68
CA PHE A 448 -24.06 -8.86 23.77
C PHE A 448 -23.27 -7.81 24.54
N ALA A 449 -23.90 -7.26 25.58
CA ALA A 449 -23.23 -6.34 26.48
C ALA A 449 -22.08 -7.05 27.21
N GLY A 450 -20.88 -6.44 27.21
CA GLY A 450 -19.72 -6.99 27.92
C GLY A 450 -18.82 -7.95 27.13
N ILE A 451 -19.01 -8.12 25.81
CA ILE A 451 -18.10 -8.90 24.94
C ILE A 451 -16.62 -8.51 25.13
N ASP A 452 -16.37 -7.25 25.48
CA ASP A 452 -15.04 -6.65 25.51
C ASP A 452 -14.45 -6.54 26.94
N GLU A 453 -15.21 -6.89 27.97
CA GLU A 453 -14.80 -6.85 29.39
C GLU A 453 -14.21 -8.18 29.90
N ILE A 454 -13.59 -8.94 29.00
CA ILE A 454 -13.13 -10.31 29.28
C ILE A 454 -11.89 -10.28 30.18
N ASN A 455 -11.98 -10.99 31.31
CA ASN A 455 -10.83 -11.22 32.16
C ASN A 455 -10.02 -12.42 31.64
N LEU A 456 -8.94 -12.13 30.90
CA LEU A 456 -8.02 -13.16 30.37
C LEU A 456 -7.20 -13.90 31.45
N GLU A 457 -7.42 -13.63 32.75
CA GLU A 457 -6.85 -14.41 33.85
C GLU A 457 -7.74 -15.62 34.15
N GLY A 458 -7.45 -16.71 33.46
CA GLY A 458 -8.05 -18.03 33.66
C GLY A 458 -7.09 -19.13 33.24
#